data_AF-T0L2F0-F1
#
_entry.id   AF-T0L2F0-F1
#
_cell.length_a   1.000
_cell.length_b   1.000
_cell.length_c   1.000
_cell.angle_alpha   90.00
_cell.angle_beta   90.00
_cell.angle_gamma   90.00
#
_symmetry.space_group_name_H-M   'P 1'
#
loop_
_entity.id
_entity.type
_entity.pdbx_description
1 polymer ?
#
loop_
_entity_poly.entity_id
_entity_poly.type
_entity_poly.pdbx_seq_one_letter_code
_entity_poly.pdbx_strand_id
1 'polypeptide(L)'
;MSSANTKTAPAAPTLPPNVSIFTPKDASATKNLLNGKVFTRLTITDKTQPAQISAALKKAKISETFCLVHQNVILIFDQDQDTHHEHFRVVCLALRDADIGLSVSGCIHDAQEVLQAGFQLDTLNSGSILVIDLMHDDDDDDDSDDEEASLAALMNGESGTTTS
;
A
#
# COMPACT_ATOMS: atom_id res chain seq x y z
N MET A 1 2.20 -49.22 17.08
CA MET A 1 2.20 -47.75 17.25
C MET A 1 2.06 -47.15 15.87
N SER A 2 0.85 -46.71 15.51
CA SER A 2 0.58 -46.14 14.18
C SER A 2 0.88 -44.65 14.22
N SER A 3 1.98 -44.23 13.62
CA SER A 3 2.33 -42.82 13.47
C SER A 3 1.42 -42.19 12.40
N ALA A 4 0.54 -41.29 12.83
CA ALA A 4 -0.25 -40.46 11.95
C ALA A 4 0.68 -39.44 11.27
N ASN A 5 0.89 -39.59 9.97
CA ASN A 5 1.57 -38.63 9.13
C ASN A 5 0.62 -37.44 8.87
N THR A 6 0.70 -36.41 9.71
CA THR A 6 0.02 -35.13 9.46
C THR A 6 0.71 -34.42 8.30
N LYS A 7 0.11 -34.54 7.12
CA LYS A 7 0.45 -33.75 5.93
C LYS A 7 0.09 -32.28 6.21
N THR A 8 1.07 -31.49 6.63
CA THR A 8 0.93 -30.02 6.74
C THR A 8 0.64 -29.47 5.34
N ALA A 9 -0.50 -28.81 5.17
CA ALA A 9 -0.82 -28.12 3.92
C ALA A 9 0.22 -26.99 3.69
N PRO A 10 0.70 -26.77 2.47
CA PRO A 10 1.58 -25.63 2.18
C PRO A 10 0.83 -24.34 2.50
N ALA A 11 1.50 -23.43 3.23
CA ALA A 11 0.99 -22.10 3.49
C ALA A 11 0.66 -21.42 2.16
N ALA A 12 -0.53 -20.84 2.03
CA ALA A 12 -0.91 -20.11 0.84
C ALA A 12 0.11 -18.98 0.61
N PRO A 13 0.53 -18.70 -0.63
CA PRO A 13 1.43 -17.59 -0.91
C PRO A 13 0.81 -16.29 -0.38
N THR A 14 1.51 -15.61 0.52
CA THR A 14 1.14 -14.28 0.99
C THR A 14 1.69 -13.25 0.03
N LEU A 15 0.84 -12.33 -0.43
CA LEU A 15 1.26 -11.22 -1.28
C LEU A 15 2.08 -10.22 -0.46
N PRO A 16 3.03 -9.51 -1.08
CA PRO A 16 3.68 -8.35 -0.48
C PRO A 16 2.65 -7.30 -0.01
N PRO A 17 2.97 -6.47 1.00
CA PRO A 17 2.01 -5.51 1.56
C PRO A 17 1.52 -4.51 0.52
N ASN A 18 2.40 -4.02 -0.35
CA ASN A 18 2.08 -3.11 -1.44
C ASN A 18 1.29 -3.75 -2.60
N VAL A 19 0.97 -5.05 -2.52
CA VAL A 19 0.25 -5.78 -3.58
C VAL A 19 -1.07 -6.31 -3.05
N SER A 20 -2.15 -6.06 -3.80
CA SER A 20 -3.47 -6.60 -3.47
C SER A 20 -4.22 -7.04 -4.72
N ILE A 21 -5.25 -7.86 -4.54
CA ILE A 21 -6.15 -8.28 -5.63
C ILE A 21 -7.49 -7.60 -5.43
N PHE A 22 -7.82 -6.67 -6.31
CA PHE A 22 -9.12 -6.04 -6.38
C PHE A 22 -10.11 -6.94 -7.14
N THR A 23 -11.08 -7.49 -6.39
CA THR A 23 -12.16 -8.33 -6.91
C THR A 23 -13.50 -7.68 -6.56
N PRO A 24 -13.92 -6.64 -7.31
CA PRO A 24 -15.16 -5.93 -7.01
C PRO A 24 -16.37 -6.82 -7.27
N LYS A 25 -17.47 -6.52 -6.60
CA LYS A 25 -18.74 -7.24 -6.82
C LYS A 25 -19.36 -6.94 -8.18
N ASP A 26 -19.15 -5.73 -8.67
CA ASP A 26 -19.61 -5.26 -9.96
C ASP A 26 -18.47 -5.38 -10.98
N ALA A 27 -18.69 -6.17 -12.04
CA ALA A 27 -17.72 -6.34 -13.12
C ALA A 27 -17.47 -5.04 -13.92
N SER A 28 -18.35 -4.03 -13.81
CA SER A 28 -18.11 -2.71 -14.40
C SER A 28 -16.99 -1.95 -13.66
N ALA A 29 -16.75 -2.23 -12.39
CA ALA A 29 -15.72 -1.55 -11.60
C ALA A 29 -14.31 -1.80 -12.15
N THR A 30 -14.00 -3.05 -12.55
CA THR A 30 -12.69 -3.35 -13.16
C THR A 30 -12.52 -2.65 -14.50
N LYS A 31 -13.58 -2.59 -15.31
CA LYS A 31 -13.58 -1.84 -16.58
C LYS A 31 -13.40 -0.34 -16.34
N ASN A 32 -14.09 0.24 -15.37
CA ASN A 32 -13.99 1.66 -15.05
C ASN A 32 -12.59 2.01 -14.55
N LEU A 33 -12.01 1.17 -13.69
CA LEU A 33 -10.66 1.35 -13.18
C LEU A 33 -9.62 1.34 -14.30
N LEU A 34 -9.70 0.36 -15.22
CA LEU A 34 -8.77 0.23 -16.34
C LEU A 34 -8.95 1.31 -17.42
N ASN A 35 -10.16 1.86 -17.58
CA ASN A 35 -10.48 2.89 -18.58
C ASN A 35 -10.58 4.31 -17.98
N GLY A 36 -10.19 4.48 -16.71
CA GLY A 36 -10.19 5.78 -16.05
C GLY A 36 -9.28 6.77 -16.78
N LYS A 37 -9.67 8.04 -16.78
CA LYS A 37 -8.90 9.16 -17.37
C LYS A 37 -8.48 10.19 -16.34
N VAL A 38 -9.13 10.18 -15.17
CA VAL A 38 -8.79 11.03 -14.04
C VAL A 38 -8.69 10.14 -12.82
N PHE A 39 -7.60 10.28 -12.08
CA PHE A 39 -7.29 9.49 -10.91
C PHE A 39 -6.95 10.41 -9.74
N THR A 40 -7.36 10.03 -8.55
CA THR A 40 -6.98 10.73 -7.32
C THR A 40 -6.64 9.74 -6.24
N ARG A 41 -5.41 9.84 -5.73
CA ARG A 41 -4.89 9.10 -4.58
C ARG A 41 -5.15 9.93 -3.33
N LEU A 42 -5.83 9.34 -2.36
CA LEU A 42 -5.95 9.88 -1.01
C LEU A 42 -5.21 8.97 -0.05
N THR A 43 -4.15 9.48 0.56
CA THR A 43 -3.43 8.76 1.61
C THR A 43 -4.06 9.10 2.95
N ILE A 44 -4.47 8.08 3.69
CA ILE A 44 -5.03 8.19 5.03
C ILE A 44 -3.89 8.17 6.05
N THR A 45 -4.01 8.92 7.13
CA THR A 45 -3.00 8.90 8.21
C THR A 45 -2.83 7.51 8.83
N ASP A 46 -1.63 7.17 9.26
CA ASP A 46 -1.26 5.85 9.82
C ASP A 46 -2.01 5.49 11.12
N LYS A 47 -2.66 6.47 11.74
CA LYS A 47 -3.50 6.29 12.93
C LYS A 47 -4.84 5.60 12.62
N THR A 48 -5.23 5.52 11.35
CA THR A 48 -6.49 4.90 10.93
C THR A 48 -6.24 3.48 10.41
N GLN A 49 -7.05 2.52 10.85
CA GLN A 49 -6.96 1.14 10.38
C GLN A 49 -7.75 0.95 9.07
N PRO A 50 -7.33 0.07 8.14
CA PRO A 50 -8.03 -0.20 6.88
C PRO A 50 -9.52 -0.58 7.06
N ALA A 51 -9.84 -1.27 8.15
CA ALA A 51 -11.22 -1.62 8.50
C ALA A 51 -12.11 -0.40 8.79
N GLN A 52 -11.55 0.67 9.37
CA GLN A 52 -12.27 1.91 9.63
C GLN A 52 -12.59 2.66 8.33
N ILE A 53 -11.62 2.68 7.40
CA ILE A 53 -11.81 3.25 6.05
C ILE A 53 -12.95 2.51 5.35
N SER A 54 -12.88 1.18 5.32
CA SER A 54 -13.89 0.33 4.68
C SER A 54 -15.27 0.52 5.30
N ALA A 55 -15.35 0.64 6.63
CA ALA A 55 -16.61 0.90 7.33
C ALA A 55 -17.19 2.28 7.00
N ALA A 56 -16.36 3.32 6.91
CA ALA A 56 -16.78 4.68 6.56
C ALA A 56 -17.35 4.73 5.14
N LEU A 57 -16.63 4.18 4.16
CA LEU A 57 -17.09 4.14 2.76
C LEU A 57 -18.37 3.32 2.61
N LYS A 58 -18.48 2.19 3.31
CA LYS A 58 -19.70 1.37 3.30
C LYS A 58 -20.90 2.11 3.93
N LYS A 59 -20.69 2.83 5.03
CA LYS A 59 -21.74 3.65 5.68
C LYS A 59 -22.23 4.76 4.75
N ALA A 60 -21.31 5.40 4.03
CA ALA A 60 -21.61 6.42 3.03
C ALA A 60 -22.11 5.85 1.68
N LYS A 61 -22.18 4.52 1.55
CA LYS A 61 -22.61 3.80 0.32
C LYS A 61 -21.77 4.17 -0.91
N ILE A 62 -20.47 4.39 -0.71
CA ILE A 62 -19.52 4.62 -1.79
C ILE A 62 -19.41 3.33 -2.63
N SER A 63 -19.45 3.48 -3.96
CA SER A 63 -19.43 2.37 -4.89
C SER A 63 -18.00 1.97 -5.24
N GLU A 64 -17.76 0.66 -5.36
CA GLU A 64 -16.50 0.11 -5.87
C GLU A 64 -16.27 0.47 -7.36
N THR A 65 -17.30 0.99 -8.06
CA THR A 65 -17.24 1.33 -9.49
C THR A 65 -16.42 2.57 -9.83
N PHE A 66 -16.08 3.39 -8.83
CA PHE A 66 -15.24 4.59 -8.97
C PHE A 66 -14.24 4.74 -7.82
N CYS A 67 -14.21 3.80 -6.88
CA CYS A 67 -13.42 3.88 -5.66
C CYS A 67 -12.80 2.53 -5.31
N LEU A 68 -11.50 2.53 -5.12
CA LEU A 68 -10.69 1.38 -4.72
C LEU A 68 -9.96 1.70 -3.43
N VAL A 69 -9.95 0.77 -2.49
CA VAL A 69 -9.18 0.89 -1.24
C VAL A 69 -8.03 -0.11 -1.28
N HIS A 70 -6.82 0.38 -1.05
CA HIS A 70 -5.61 -0.41 -0.88
C HIS A 70 -4.93 0.02 0.42
N GLN A 71 -4.97 -0.83 1.45
CA GLN A 71 -4.45 -0.51 2.79
C GLN A 71 -5.00 0.83 3.33
N ASN A 72 -4.11 1.82 3.52
CA ASN A 72 -4.40 3.17 3.99
C ASN A 72 -4.54 4.17 2.83
N VAL A 73 -4.71 3.70 1.60
CA VAL A 73 -4.83 4.53 0.41
C VAL A 73 -6.17 4.28 -0.27
N ILE A 74 -6.78 5.35 -0.75
CA ILE A 74 -8.00 5.31 -1.56
C ILE A 74 -7.66 5.86 -2.93
N LEU A 75 -7.95 5.08 -3.97
CA LEU A 75 -7.87 5.49 -5.36
C LEU A 75 -9.28 5.76 -5.88
N ILE A 76 -9.52 7.01 -6.28
CA ILE A 76 -10.73 7.44 -6.98
C ILE A 76 -10.41 7.51 -8.46
N PHE A 77 -11.32 7.03 -9.31
CA PHE A 77 -11.10 6.95 -10.75
C PHE A 77 -12.39 7.18 -11.52
N ASP A 78 -12.31 8.03 -12.56
CA ASP A 78 -13.45 8.38 -13.41
C ASP A 78 -13.02 8.69 -14.84
N GLN A 79 -13.98 8.81 -15.76
CA GLN A 79 -13.73 9.10 -17.18
C GLN A 79 -13.70 10.59 -17.53
N ASP A 80 -14.23 11.45 -16.66
CA ASP A 80 -14.31 12.89 -16.85
C ASP A 80 -14.17 13.63 -15.52
N GLN A 81 -13.75 14.89 -15.60
CA GLN A 81 -13.36 15.68 -14.43
C GLN A 81 -14.53 16.11 -13.56
N ASP A 82 -15.69 16.42 -14.15
CA ASP A 82 -16.86 16.89 -13.41
C ASP A 82 -17.40 15.79 -12.49
N THR A 83 -17.57 14.58 -13.04
CA THR A 83 -17.96 13.38 -12.27
C THR A 83 -16.89 13.05 -11.22
N HIS A 84 -15.61 13.12 -11.59
CA HIS A 84 -14.50 12.85 -10.69
C HIS A 84 -14.49 13.76 -9.47
N HIS A 85 -14.76 15.05 -9.65
CA HIS A 85 -14.82 16.02 -8.55
C HIS A 85 -16.02 15.80 -7.63
N GLU A 86 -17.16 15.34 -8.17
CA GLU A 86 -18.30 14.93 -7.36
C GLU A 86 -17.97 13.68 -6.52
N HIS A 87 -17.37 12.66 -7.14
CA HIS A 87 -16.92 11.44 -6.45
C HIS A 87 -15.85 11.73 -5.40
N PHE A 88 -14.86 12.56 -5.71
CA PHE A 88 -13.87 13.05 -4.75
C PHE A 88 -14.55 13.74 -3.56
N ARG A 89 -15.50 14.64 -3.81
CA ARG A 89 -16.23 15.34 -2.75
C ARG A 89 -16.96 14.36 -1.83
N VAL A 90 -17.71 13.40 -2.37
CA VAL A 90 -18.47 12.47 -1.53
C VAL A 90 -17.57 11.53 -0.73
N VAL A 91 -16.41 11.12 -1.28
CA VAL A 91 -15.42 10.34 -0.54
C VAL A 91 -14.82 11.17 0.60
N CYS A 92 -14.40 12.42 0.35
CA CYS A 92 -13.89 13.29 1.40
C CYS A 92 -14.93 13.57 2.51
N LEU A 93 -16.20 13.74 2.15
CA LEU A 93 -17.28 13.87 3.13
C LEU A 93 -17.44 12.60 3.98
N ALA A 94 -17.38 11.42 3.36
CA ALA A 94 -17.46 10.15 4.08
C ALA A 94 -16.32 9.98 5.11
N LEU A 95 -15.09 10.36 4.73
CA LEU A 95 -13.94 10.31 5.61
C LEU A 95 -14.06 11.32 6.76
N ARG A 96 -14.46 12.56 6.45
CA ARG A 96 -14.69 13.59 7.46
C ARG A 96 -15.76 13.20 8.47
N ASP A 97 -16.88 12.65 8.02
CA ASP A 97 -17.98 12.21 8.90
C ASP A 97 -17.59 11.03 9.80
N ALA A 98 -16.50 10.33 9.46
CA ALA A 98 -15.90 9.27 10.24
C ALA A 98 -14.67 9.71 11.06
N ASP A 99 -14.35 11.01 11.07
CA ASP A 99 -13.17 11.58 11.73
C ASP A 99 -11.84 10.96 11.23
N ILE A 100 -11.78 10.63 9.93
CA ILE A 100 -10.59 10.07 9.28
C ILE A 100 -9.80 11.19 8.61
N GLY A 101 -8.54 11.35 9.04
CA GLY A 101 -7.61 12.34 8.49
C GLY A 101 -6.87 11.88 7.24
N LEU A 102 -6.46 12.83 6.40
CA LEU A 102 -5.61 12.60 5.24
C LEU A 102 -4.16 13.02 5.52
N SER A 103 -3.21 12.27 4.98
CA SER A 103 -1.81 12.66 4.87
C SER A 103 -1.60 13.40 3.55
N VAL A 104 -1.53 14.73 3.62
CA VAL A 104 -1.49 15.61 2.42
C VAL A 104 -0.26 15.32 1.55
N SER A 105 0.88 14.91 2.14
CA SER A 105 2.11 14.60 1.40
C SER A 105 1.97 13.39 0.47
N GLY A 106 1.07 12.45 0.79
CA GLY A 106 0.83 11.26 -0.02
C GLY A 106 -0.34 11.40 -1.01
N CYS A 107 -1.09 12.49 -0.97
CA CYS A 107 -2.22 12.70 -1.86
C CYS A 107 -1.78 13.16 -3.26
N ILE A 108 -2.43 12.63 -4.30
CA ILE A 108 -2.24 13.05 -5.69
C ILE A 108 -3.62 13.33 -6.26
N HIS A 109 -3.80 14.50 -6.87
CA HIS A 109 -5.09 14.95 -7.40
C HIS A 109 -5.05 15.01 -8.93
N ASP A 110 -6.17 14.63 -9.55
CA ASP A 110 -6.43 14.74 -10.99
C ASP A 110 -5.31 14.22 -11.92
N ALA A 111 -4.64 13.14 -11.51
CA ALA A 111 -3.67 12.44 -12.34
C ALA A 111 -4.35 11.88 -13.60
N GLN A 112 -3.71 12.00 -14.77
CA GLN A 112 -4.29 11.57 -16.05
C GLN A 112 -4.06 10.09 -16.33
N GLU A 113 -3.10 9.49 -15.63
CA GLU A 113 -2.76 8.07 -15.72
C GLU A 113 -2.67 7.47 -14.32
N VAL A 114 -3.06 6.20 -14.18
CA VAL A 114 -2.97 5.48 -12.91
C VAL A 114 -1.55 5.41 -12.36
N LEU A 115 -0.55 5.35 -13.24
CA LEU A 115 0.86 5.37 -12.88
C LEU A 115 1.25 6.69 -12.20
N GLN A 116 0.72 7.81 -12.66
CA GLN A 116 0.94 9.12 -12.04
C GLN A 116 0.25 9.23 -10.68
N ALA A 117 -0.81 8.45 -10.44
CA ALA A 117 -1.42 8.32 -9.12
C ALA A 117 -0.67 7.34 -8.20
N GLY A 118 0.47 6.79 -8.63
CA GLY A 118 1.33 5.92 -7.84
C GLY A 118 0.91 4.45 -7.85
N PHE A 119 0.16 4.00 -8.86
CA PHE A 119 -0.29 2.61 -8.95
C PHE A 119 0.06 1.96 -10.28
N GLN A 120 0.41 0.68 -10.23
CA GLN A 120 0.41 -0.19 -11.40
C GLN A 120 -0.74 -1.20 -11.28
N LEU A 121 -1.45 -1.39 -12.39
CA LEU A 121 -2.58 -2.30 -12.48
C LEU A 121 -2.29 -3.40 -13.51
N ASP A 122 -2.69 -4.63 -13.20
CA ASP A 122 -2.66 -5.73 -14.15
C ASP A 122 -3.94 -6.55 -14.09
N THR A 123 -4.42 -7.04 -15.24
CA THR A 123 -5.63 -7.84 -15.32
C THR A 123 -5.29 -9.32 -15.12
N LEU A 124 -5.91 -9.94 -14.12
CA LEU A 124 -5.77 -11.38 -13.91
C LEU A 124 -6.76 -12.15 -14.79
N ASN A 125 -6.44 -13.42 -15.10
CA ASN A 125 -7.31 -14.30 -15.90
C ASN A 125 -8.72 -14.48 -15.32
N SER A 126 -8.92 -14.19 -14.03
CA SER A 126 -10.22 -14.22 -13.35
C SER A 126 -11.10 -12.99 -13.63
N GLY A 127 -10.56 -11.95 -14.27
CA GLY A 127 -11.20 -10.64 -14.41
C GLY A 127 -11.00 -9.71 -13.20
N SER A 128 -10.32 -10.17 -12.15
CA SER A 128 -9.84 -9.33 -11.03
C SER A 128 -8.64 -8.50 -11.47
N ILE A 129 -8.33 -7.44 -10.72
CA ILE A 129 -7.18 -6.57 -10.98
C ILE A 129 -6.12 -6.77 -9.90
N LEU A 130 -4.89 -7.06 -10.30
CA LEU A 130 -3.73 -6.93 -9.44
C LEU A 130 -3.39 -5.45 -9.29
N VAL A 131 -3.31 -4.98 -8.06
CA VAL A 131 -3.03 -3.58 -7.72
C VAL A 131 -1.70 -3.55 -6.99
N ILE A 132 -0.77 -2.78 -7.52
CA ILE A 132 0.57 -2.59 -6.95
C ILE A 132 0.69 -1.10 -6.59
N ASP A 133 0.83 -0.80 -5.30
CA ASP A 133 1.16 0.55 -4.83
C ASP A 133 2.66 0.79 -4.99
N LEU A 134 3.01 1.78 -5.81
CA LEU A 134 4.40 2.16 -6.12
C LEU A 134 4.94 3.22 -5.15
N MET A 135 4.08 3.79 -4.31
CA MET A 135 4.45 4.75 -3.28
C MET A 135 4.18 4.18 -1.88
N HIS A 136 4.22 2.85 -1.75
CA HIS A 136 4.35 2.25 -0.44
C HIS A 136 5.77 2.54 0.04
N ASP A 137 5.91 3.24 1.18
CA ASP A 137 7.20 3.49 1.78
C ASP A 137 7.75 2.16 2.31
N ASP A 138 8.69 1.56 1.58
CA ASP A 138 9.51 0.44 2.05
C ASP A 138 10.57 0.99 3.04
N ASP A 139 10.14 1.55 4.17
CA ASP A 139 11.01 2.01 5.28
C ASP A 139 11.59 0.80 6.07
N ASP A 140 12.08 -0.22 5.37
CA ASP A 140 12.76 -1.40 5.95
C ASP A 140 14.10 -1.72 5.24
N ASP A 141 14.69 -0.77 4.50
CA ASP A 141 16.11 -0.83 4.12
C ASP A 141 16.97 -0.24 5.27
N ASP A 142 16.95 -0.91 6.43
CA ASP A 142 18.01 -0.78 7.44
C ASP A 142 19.22 -1.60 6.93
N ASP A 143 19.86 -1.12 5.85
CA ASP A 143 21.21 -1.54 5.45
C ASP A 143 22.19 -1.01 6.50
N SER A 144 22.18 -1.62 7.69
CA SER A 144 23.24 -1.50 8.67
C SER A 144 24.44 -2.28 8.17
N ASP A 145 25.23 -1.68 7.27
CA ASP A 145 26.57 -2.11 6.91
C ASP A 145 27.50 -1.98 8.13
N ASP A 146 27.47 -2.96 9.04
CA ASP A 146 28.44 -3.09 10.13
C ASP A 146 29.66 -3.90 9.66
N GLU A 147 30.39 -3.34 8.71
CA GLU A 147 31.72 -3.79 8.29
C GLU A 147 32.78 -2.88 8.92
N GLU A 148 33.34 -3.25 10.08
CA GLU A 148 34.78 -3.10 10.40
C GLU A 148 35.09 -3.76 11.76
N ALA A 149 35.01 -5.09 11.78
CA ALA A 149 35.72 -5.91 12.76
C ALA A 149 37.04 -6.39 12.17
N SER A 150 38.10 -5.56 12.24
CA SER A 150 39.46 -6.01 11.90
C SER A 150 40.49 -5.67 13.01
N LEU A 151 40.43 -6.45 14.10
CA LEU A 151 41.53 -7.23 14.73
C LEU A 151 43.02 -6.76 14.64
N ALA A 152 43.33 -5.47 14.52
CA ALA A 152 44.72 -5.00 14.27
C ALA A 152 45.44 -4.37 15.49
N ALA A 153 44.78 -4.16 16.64
CA ALA A 153 45.44 -3.50 17.79
C ALA A 153 45.93 -4.45 18.90
N LEU A 154 45.79 -5.77 18.74
CA LEU A 154 46.15 -6.78 19.76
C LEU A 154 47.58 -7.32 19.65
N MET A 155 48.42 -6.84 18.73
CA MET A 155 49.81 -7.28 18.59
C MET A 155 50.76 -6.13 18.28
N ASN A 156 51.40 -5.59 19.31
CA ASN A 156 52.76 -5.04 19.40
C ASN A 156 52.79 -4.17 20.67
N GLY A 157 53.38 -4.55 21.79
CA GLY A 157 54.61 -5.31 21.97
C GLY A 157 55.37 -4.59 23.08
N GLU A 158 55.45 -5.25 24.23
CA GLU A 158 56.22 -4.88 25.41
C GLU A 158 57.70 -4.57 25.07
N SER A 159 58.24 -3.46 25.61
CA SER A 159 59.67 -3.32 25.90
C SER A 159 59.93 -2.19 26.88
N GLY A 160 60.66 -2.52 27.94
CA GLY A 160 60.87 -1.68 29.12
C GLY A 160 62.15 -0.84 29.14
N THR A 161 62.39 -0.29 30.34
CA THR A 161 63.61 0.35 30.87
C THR A 161 63.77 1.86 30.65
N THR A 162 63.77 2.63 31.75
CA THR A 162 64.84 3.57 32.20
C THR A 162 64.52 3.99 33.65
N THR A 163 65.19 3.41 34.66
CA THR A 163 66.32 3.98 35.45
C THR A 163 66.04 5.36 36.08
N SER A 164 65.98 5.38 37.42
CA SER A 164 66.30 6.53 38.28
C SER A 164 67.57 6.23 39.06
#